data_AF-A0A4Q2T883-F1
#
_entry.id   AF-A0A4Q2T883-F1
#
_cell.length_a   1.000
_cell.length_b   1.000
_cell.length_c   1.000
_cell.angle_alpha   90.00
_cell.angle_beta   90.00
_cell.angle_gamma   90.00
#
_symmetry.space_group_name_H-M   'P 1'
#
loop_
_entity.id
_entity.type
_entity.pdbx_description
1 polymer ?
#
loop_
_entity_poly.entity_id
_entity_poly.type
_entity_poly.pdbx_seq_one_letter_code
_entity_poly.pdbx_strand_id
1 'polypeptide(L)'
;MRLTRSLVPVLIAAAGLAAPLALAPTAQAAAVTCGGLKATIVGNDKGNTITGTPKRDVIAARGGTDTIRGLAGNDVLCGGEGADTIVGGEGDDRLYGESDLLRIDVYGRILKRGDTISGGVGNDVIDLGYDPRPATDGTAVELDGVSYFAAPAPVVVDFRSSRTVPIAAEGSDTVTGYDGGIRVIGSPLGDTIKGTNSRDVIAARGGDDTIFGRGGDDAVSADAPGTIGNDRIYGDAGDDQVFGSIGVDTFVGGSGSDILSSTSESHQVIRGGSGVDTITFPIPVESGFVAKGYGGQDKLRIVANSNPALKPTLRIDQLRKTTIRDLQPFTLEGKITGFSDVILPARALSIFKGSNDSEIVTADPDYRVMIYGRGGADVMTGSDEPDRLDGGGGFDIARGRGGNDTCKAAEKRSSC
;
A
#
# COMPACT_ATOMS: atom_id res chain seq x y z
N MET A 1 -19.53 108.62 -36.38
CA MET A 1 -18.17 108.73 -37.00
C MET A 1 -17.43 107.45 -36.62
N ARG A 2 -17.23 106.52 -37.59
CA ARG A 2 -15.94 105.94 -38.01
C ARG A 2 -15.07 105.40 -36.83
N LEU A 3 -14.60 104.16 -36.75
CA LEU A 3 -14.15 103.21 -37.78
C LEU A 3 -13.98 101.79 -37.17
N THR A 4 -13.95 100.84 -38.09
CA THR A 4 -13.90 99.37 -37.99
C THR A 4 -12.54 98.75 -37.60
N ARG A 5 -12.64 97.61 -36.89
CA ARG A 5 -11.81 96.37 -36.88
C ARG A 5 -10.27 96.45 -37.01
N SER A 6 -9.56 95.80 -36.08
CA SER A 6 -8.58 94.76 -36.44
C SER A 6 -8.26 93.86 -35.23
N LEU A 7 -8.54 92.56 -35.35
CA LEU A 7 -8.09 91.50 -34.46
C LEU A 7 -6.80 90.93 -35.05
N VAL A 8 -5.70 90.98 -34.30
CA VAL A 8 -4.46 90.24 -34.61
C VAL A 8 -4.28 89.21 -33.49
N PRO A 9 -4.26 87.90 -33.79
CA PRO A 9 -3.97 86.88 -32.79
C PRO A 9 -2.45 86.82 -32.55
N VAL A 10 -2.05 86.87 -31.29
CA VAL A 10 -0.66 86.62 -30.85
C VAL A 10 -0.46 85.10 -30.85
N LEU A 11 0.45 84.63 -31.71
CA LEU A 11 0.89 83.24 -31.77
C LEU A 11 1.98 83.04 -30.69
N ILE A 12 1.67 82.33 -29.61
CA ILE A 12 2.69 81.86 -28.65
C ILE A 12 3.17 80.50 -29.13
N ALA A 13 4.40 80.44 -29.64
CA ALA A 13 5.06 79.20 -30.02
C ALA A 13 5.51 78.46 -28.76
N ALA A 14 4.82 77.38 -28.38
CA ALA A 14 5.30 76.42 -27.40
C ALA A 14 6.26 75.45 -28.10
N ALA A 15 7.57 75.63 -27.91
CA ALA A 15 8.57 74.66 -28.31
C ALA A 15 8.55 73.48 -27.31
N GLY A 16 7.87 72.39 -27.68
CA GLY A 16 7.88 71.15 -26.93
C GLY A 16 9.24 70.47 -27.01
N LEU A 17 9.92 70.31 -25.86
CA LEU A 17 11.01 69.34 -25.73
C LEU A 17 10.42 67.93 -25.82
N ALA A 18 10.52 67.30 -26.98
CA ALA A 18 10.32 65.86 -27.11
C ALA A 18 11.55 65.17 -26.49
N ALA A 19 11.43 64.74 -25.24
CA ALA A 19 12.37 63.81 -24.65
C ALA A 19 12.29 62.48 -25.43
N PRO A 20 13.41 61.88 -25.86
CA PRO A 20 13.37 60.57 -26.48
C PRO A 20 12.83 59.56 -25.46
N LEU A 21 11.78 58.80 -25.84
CA LEU A 21 11.38 57.62 -25.10
C LEU A 21 12.55 56.65 -25.08
N ALA A 22 13.26 56.58 -23.95
CA ALA A 22 14.15 55.47 -23.67
C ALA A 22 13.27 54.24 -23.47
N LEU A 23 13.33 53.30 -24.42
CA LEU A 23 12.80 51.95 -24.22
C LEU A 23 13.52 51.38 -22.99
N ALA A 24 12.80 51.20 -21.89
CA ALA A 24 13.30 50.42 -20.76
C ALA A 24 13.70 49.03 -21.29
N PRO A 25 14.85 48.47 -20.88
CA PRO A 25 15.18 47.11 -21.26
C PRO A 25 14.03 46.21 -20.81
N THR A 26 13.48 45.42 -21.75
CA THR A 26 12.51 44.38 -21.42
C THR A 26 13.11 43.54 -20.30
N ALA A 27 12.44 43.45 -19.16
CA ALA A 27 12.87 42.62 -18.05
C ALA A 27 13.15 41.20 -18.60
N GLN A 28 14.42 40.83 -18.66
CA GLN A 28 14.82 39.48 -19.06
C GLN A 28 14.18 38.53 -18.05
N ALA A 29 13.30 37.64 -18.50
CA ALA A 29 12.73 36.62 -17.63
C ALA A 29 13.85 35.93 -16.86
N ALA A 30 13.71 35.85 -15.54
CA ALA A 30 14.72 35.21 -14.69
C ALA A 30 15.01 33.81 -15.24
N ALA A 31 16.29 33.44 -15.27
CA ALA A 31 16.67 32.12 -15.74
C ALA A 31 16.01 31.06 -14.84
N VAL A 32 15.44 30.02 -15.46
CA VAL A 32 14.89 28.88 -14.71
C VAL A 32 16.02 28.20 -13.94
N THR A 33 15.74 27.85 -12.69
CA THR A 33 16.72 27.23 -11.78
C THR A 33 16.16 25.96 -11.14
N CYS A 34 17.05 25.05 -10.77
CA CYS A 34 16.75 23.88 -9.93
C CYS A 34 17.82 23.79 -8.82
N GLY A 35 17.41 23.58 -7.57
CA GLY A 35 18.35 23.54 -6.43
C GLY A 35 19.24 24.79 -6.30
N GLY A 36 18.76 25.95 -6.74
CA GLY A 36 19.52 27.22 -6.78
C GLY A 36 20.54 27.35 -7.91
N LEU A 37 20.60 26.39 -8.84
CA LEU A 37 21.49 26.39 -10.00
C LEU A 37 20.73 26.71 -11.27
N LYS A 38 21.38 27.39 -12.23
CA LYS A 38 20.79 27.66 -13.54
C LYS A 38 20.60 26.36 -14.33
N ALA A 39 19.37 26.11 -14.77
CA ALA A 39 19.04 24.92 -15.53
C ALA A 39 19.75 24.88 -16.90
N THR A 40 20.33 23.71 -17.23
CA THR A 40 20.87 23.37 -18.55
C THR A 40 19.79 22.82 -19.47
N ILE A 41 18.78 22.15 -18.91
CA ILE A 41 17.64 21.58 -19.61
C ILE A 41 16.36 22.04 -18.91
N VAL A 42 15.41 22.57 -19.68
CA VAL A 42 14.16 23.13 -19.15
C VAL A 42 12.97 22.54 -19.89
N GLY A 43 12.03 21.99 -19.13
CA GLY A 43 10.74 21.53 -19.61
C GLY A 43 9.71 22.66 -19.77
N ASN A 44 8.43 22.32 -19.74
CA ASN A 44 7.32 23.25 -19.79
C ASN A 44 6.20 22.84 -18.83
N ASP A 45 5.09 23.56 -18.82
CA ASP A 45 3.98 23.32 -17.87
C ASP A 45 3.04 22.16 -18.32
N LYS A 46 3.59 21.15 -19.02
CA LYS A 46 2.92 19.92 -19.43
C LYS A 46 3.86 18.76 -19.21
N GLY A 47 3.31 17.56 -19.10
CA GLY A 47 4.12 16.34 -19.01
C GLY A 47 5.15 16.20 -20.14
N ASN A 48 6.39 15.98 -19.76
CA ASN A 48 7.57 15.90 -20.60
C ASN A 48 8.29 14.57 -20.39
N THR A 49 9.07 14.18 -21.39
CA THR A 49 10.07 13.11 -21.26
C THR A 49 11.42 13.73 -21.51
N ILE A 50 12.21 13.85 -20.45
CA ILE A 50 13.49 14.54 -20.44
C ILE A 50 14.59 13.52 -20.17
N THR A 51 15.63 13.55 -20.99
CA THR A 51 16.83 12.73 -20.81
C THR A 51 18.02 13.67 -20.82
N GLY A 52 18.80 13.62 -19.75
CA GLY A 52 20.06 14.34 -19.60
C GLY A 52 21.16 13.74 -20.46
N THR A 53 22.38 13.97 -20.04
CA THR A 53 23.61 13.57 -20.70
C THR A 53 24.48 12.77 -19.72
N PRO A 54 25.54 12.09 -20.19
CA PRO A 54 26.51 11.46 -19.29
C PRO A 54 27.41 12.45 -18.51
N LYS A 55 27.00 13.71 -18.37
CA LYS A 55 27.72 14.77 -17.67
C LYS A 55 26.75 15.43 -16.72
N ARG A 56 27.29 16.14 -15.72
CA ARG A 56 26.51 16.99 -14.82
C ARG A 56 25.53 17.90 -15.57
N ASP A 57 24.26 17.63 -15.34
CA ASP A 57 23.11 18.38 -15.81
C ASP A 57 22.37 19.09 -14.67
N VAL A 58 21.65 20.14 -15.03
CA VAL A 58 20.70 20.81 -14.14
C VAL A 58 19.37 20.85 -14.88
N ILE A 59 18.42 20.01 -14.46
CA ILE A 59 17.14 19.83 -15.15
C ILE A 59 16.02 20.43 -14.32
N ALA A 60 15.18 21.26 -14.94
CA ALA A 60 13.94 21.76 -14.34
C ALA A 60 12.77 21.43 -15.27
N ALA A 61 11.96 20.43 -14.92
CA ALA A 61 10.87 19.97 -15.80
C ALA A 61 9.64 20.89 -15.74
N ARG A 62 9.37 21.48 -14.57
CA ARG A 62 8.41 22.56 -14.27
C ARG A 62 7.03 22.07 -13.89
N GLY A 63 6.18 21.68 -14.82
CA GLY A 63 4.79 21.40 -14.50
C GLY A 63 4.21 20.28 -15.34
N GLY A 64 3.24 19.56 -14.80
CA GLY A 64 2.70 18.35 -15.40
C GLY A 64 3.43 17.10 -14.93
N THR A 65 2.95 15.93 -15.37
CA THR A 65 3.55 14.63 -15.02
C THR A 65 4.73 14.34 -15.94
N ASP A 66 5.93 14.50 -15.40
CA ASP A 66 7.19 14.41 -16.11
C ASP A 66 7.89 13.05 -15.91
N THR A 67 8.72 12.68 -16.88
CA THR A 67 9.67 11.56 -16.77
C THR A 67 11.07 12.10 -17.03
N ILE A 68 11.93 12.07 -16.01
CA ILE A 68 13.27 12.64 -16.04
C ILE A 68 14.30 11.52 -15.84
N ARG A 69 15.34 11.50 -16.66
CA ARG A 69 16.51 10.62 -16.51
C ARG A 69 17.78 11.46 -16.56
N GLY A 70 18.56 11.51 -15.49
CA GLY A 70 19.85 12.23 -15.42
C GLY A 70 20.92 11.55 -16.28
N LEU A 71 21.00 10.22 -16.16
CA LEU A 71 21.99 9.32 -16.78
C LEU A 71 23.26 9.17 -15.97
N ALA A 72 24.33 9.91 -16.27
CA ALA A 72 25.58 9.77 -15.54
C ALA A 72 26.16 11.14 -15.21
N GLY A 73 26.92 11.23 -14.12
CA GLY A 73 27.42 12.50 -13.60
C GLY A 73 26.54 13.00 -12.45
N ASN A 74 27.07 13.96 -11.70
CA ASN A 74 26.41 14.45 -10.48
C ASN A 74 25.40 15.55 -10.83
N ASP A 75 24.16 15.15 -11.04
CA ASP A 75 23.07 15.94 -11.57
C ASP A 75 22.28 16.67 -10.49
N VAL A 76 21.49 17.65 -10.94
CA VAL A 76 20.49 18.35 -10.10
C VAL A 76 19.17 18.38 -10.85
N LEU A 77 18.21 17.56 -10.43
CA LEU A 77 16.95 17.30 -11.13
C LEU A 77 15.76 17.78 -10.30
N CYS A 78 14.90 18.63 -10.87
CA CYS A 78 13.64 19.07 -10.26
C CYS A 78 12.46 18.66 -11.14
N GLY A 79 11.54 17.90 -10.55
CA GLY A 79 10.25 17.54 -11.15
C GLY A 79 9.38 18.77 -11.35
N GLY A 80 8.98 19.39 -10.25
CA GLY A 80 8.17 20.60 -10.28
C GLY A 80 6.77 20.32 -9.77
N GLU A 81 5.76 20.96 -10.36
CA GLU A 81 4.36 20.62 -10.05
C GLU A 81 3.92 19.42 -10.88
N GLY A 82 3.73 18.26 -10.27
CA GLY A 82 3.58 17.04 -11.05
C GLY A 82 3.45 15.78 -10.22
N ALA A 83 3.22 14.69 -10.93
CA ALA A 83 3.40 13.35 -10.36
C ALA A 83 4.51 12.73 -11.19
N ASP A 84 5.73 13.01 -10.82
CA ASP A 84 6.90 12.87 -11.66
C ASP A 84 7.60 11.55 -11.42
N THR A 85 8.30 11.08 -12.45
CA THR A 85 9.21 9.94 -12.34
C THR A 85 10.62 10.44 -12.60
N ILE A 86 11.46 10.43 -11.57
CA ILE A 86 12.82 10.96 -11.63
C ILE A 86 13.79 9.80 -11.39
N VAL A 87 14.73 9.62 -12.31
CA VAL A 87 15.86 8.69 -12.16
C VAL A 87 17.14 9.49 -12.28
N GLY A 88 17.93 9.55 -11.21
CA GLY A 88 19.25 10.21 -11.20
C GLY A 88 20.20 9.50 -12.16
N GLY A 89 20.56 8.27 -11.81
CA GLY A 89 21.40 7.39 -12.63
C GLY A 89 22.72 7.11 -11.93
N GLU A 90 23.85 7.19 -12.62
CA GLU A 90 25.17 7.06 -12.01
C GLU A 90 25.71 8.42 -11.56
N GLY A 91 26.16 8.57 -10.32
CA GLY A 91 26.72 9.83 -9.81
C GLY A 91 26.10 10.20 -8.48
N ASP A 92 26.66 11.21 -7.80
CA ASP A 92 26.03 11.74 -6.58
C ASP A 92 25.07 12.88 -6.96
N ASP A 93 23.78 12.56 -7.04
CA ASP A 93 22.73 13.42 -7.56
C ASP A 93 21.98 14.18 -6.47
N ARG A 94 21.30 15.27 -6.87
CA ARG A 94 20.29 15.96 -6.04
C ARG A 94 18.96 15.95 -6.76
N LEU A 95 17.98 15.30 -6.17
CA LEU A 95 16.69 15.02 -6.76
C LEU A 95 15.59 15.69 -5.93
N TYR A 96 14.76 16.49 -6.58
CA TYR A 96 13.68 17.25 -5.95
C TYR A 96 12.36 16.90 -6.65
N GLY A 97 11.41 16.33 -5.90
CA GLY A 97 10.04 16.12 -6.37
C GLY A 97 9.29 17.44 -6.50
N GLU A 98 9.41 18.28 -5.46
CA GLU A 98 8.73 19.57 -5.28
C GLU A 98 7.26 19.45 -4.88
N SER A 99 6.29 19.50 -5.82
CA SER A 99 4.87 19.56 -5.47
C SER A 99 4.04 18.58 -6.28
N ASP A 100 3.16 17.84 -5.61
CA ASP A 100 2.39 16.76 -6.21
C ASP A 100 1.45 17.21 -7.34
N LEU A 101 0.87 16.25 -8.04
CA LEU A 101 -0.25 16.50 -8.94
C LEU A 101 -1.53 16.66 -8.13
N LEU A 102 -2.21 17.80 -8.27
CA LEU A 102 -3.56 18.01 -7.73
C LEU A 102 -4.59 18.05 -8.86
N ARG A 103 -5.53 17.10 -8.87
CA ARG A 103 -6.62 17.04 -9.87
C ARG A 103 -7.97 16.85 -9.20
N ILE A 104 -8.99 17.53 -9.69
CA ILE A 104 -10.38 17.28 -9.29
C ILE A 104 -11.00 16.26 -10.25
N ASP A 105 -11.55 15.17 -9.71
CA ASP A 105 -12.26 14.16 -10.51
C ASP A 105 -13.68 14.61 -10.90
N VAL A 106 -14.38 13.79 -11.69
CA VAL A 106 -15.74 14.10 -12.16
C VAL A 106 -16.78 14.19 -11.04
N TYR A 107 -16.44 13.72 -9.84
CA TYR A 107 -17.28 13.76 -8.64
C TYR A 107 -16.89 14.89 -7.68
N GLY A 108 -15.92 15.73 -8.05
CA GLY A 108 -15.47 16.85 -7.22
C GLY A 108 -14.45 16.48 -6.15
N ARG A 109 -13.85 15.29 -6.19
CA ARG A 109 -12.85 14.83 -5.21
C ARG A 109 -11.44 15.23 -5.64
N ILE A 110 -10.60 15.62 -4.68
CA ILE A 110 -9.21 16.06 -4.91
C ILE A 110 -8.24 14.86 -4.94
N LEU A 111 -7.87 14.39 -6.13
CA LEU A 111 -6.81 13.42 -6.35
C LEU A 111 -5.45 14.11 -6.16
N LYS A 112 -4.66 13.56 -5.24
CA LYS A 112 -3.27 13.97 -5.00
C LYS A 112 -2.35 12.81 -5.36
N ARG A 113 -1.37 13.05 -6.23
CA ARG A 113 -0.42 12.02 -6.66
C ARG A 113 0.99 12.55 -6.56
N GLY A 114 1.76 11.94 -5.66
CA GLY A 114 3.17 12.26 -5.45
C GLY A 114 4.13 11.53 -6.40
N ASP A 115 5.39 11.87 -6.26
CA ASP A 115 6.48 11.53 -7.16
C ASP A 115 7.07 10.14 -6.89
N THR A 116 7.73 9.58 -7.90
CA THR A 116 8.58 8.38 -7.76
C THR A 116 10.01 8.73 -8.13
N ILE A 117 10.91 8.70 -7.15
CA ILE A 117 12.30 9.10 -7.31
C ILE A 117 13.22 7.91 -7.08
N SER A 118 14.16 7.69 -8.00
CA SER A 118 15.24 6.72 -7.87
C SER A 118 16.55 7.48 -7.97
N GLY A 119 17.40 7.37 -6.94
CA GLY A 119 18.76 7.91 -6.95
C GLY A 119 19.59 7.26 -8.06
N GLY A 120 19.64 5.94 -8.04
CA GLY A 120 20.54 5.17 -8.86
C GLY A 120 21.86 4.96 -8.14
N VAL A 121 22.93 4.68 -8.89
CA VAL A 121 24.24 4.37 -8.31
C VAL A 121 24.94 5.64 -7.88
N GLY A 122 25.22 5.77 -6.59
CA GLY A 122 25.88 6.94 -6.02
C GLY A 122 25.38 7.26 -4.63
N ASN A 123 25.85 8.35 -4.02
CA ASN A 123 25.28 8.83 -2.77
C ASN A 123 24.37 10.02 -3.07
N ASP A 124 23.08 9.73 -3.18
CA ASP A 124 22.12 10.72 -3.65
C ASP A 124 21.48 11.49 -2.51
N VAL A 125 21.04 12.71 -2.81
CA VAL A 125 20.20 13.51 -1.92
C VAL A 125 18.83 13.67 -2.55
N ILE A 126 17.85 13.02 -1.95
CA ILE A 126 16.46 12.98 -2.41
C ILE A 126 15.62 13.84 -1.45
N ASP A 127 14.98 14.84 -2.01
CA ASP A 127 13.92 15.60 -1.39
C ASP A 127 12.63 15.28 -2.13
N LEU A 128 11.76 14.51 -1.50
CA LEU A 128 10.46 14.16 -2.07
C LEU A 128 9.57 15.39 -2.25
N GLY A 129 9.88 16.51 -1.59
CA GLY A 129 9.02 17.68 -1.56
C GLY A 129 8.02 17.60 -0.40
N TYR A 130 7.29 18.68 -0.23
CA TYR A 130 6.15 18.73 0.69
C TYR A 130 5.04 19.50 0.01
N ASP A 131 3.94 18.81 -0.26
CA ASP A 131 2.75 19.48 -0.75
C ASP A 131 1.78 19.77 0.42
N PRO A 132 1.63 21.06 0.84
CA PRO A 132 0.72 21.47 1.89
C PRO A 132 -0.76 21.43 1.48
N ARG A 133 -1.06 21.21 0.19
CA ARG A 133 -2.43 21.27 -0.31
C ARG A 133 -3.24 20.12 0.32
N PRO A 134 -4.43 20.42 0.88
CA PRO A 134 -5.22 19.43 1.58
C PRO A 134 -5.84 18.43 0.61
N ALA A 135 -5.90 17.16 1.01
CA ALA A 135 -6.78 16.18 0.40
C ALA A 135 -8.20 16.30 0.99
N THR A 136 -9.22 15.88 0.23
CA THR A 136 -10.59 15.73 0.74
C THR A 136 -10.86 14.31 1.22
N ASP A 137 -11.72 14.16 2.23
CA ASP A 137 -12.14 12.84 2.73
C ASP A 137 -12.63 11.93 1.60
N GLY A 138 -12.19 10.67 1.64
CA GLY A 138 -12.54 9.66 0.63
C GLY A 138 -11.77 9.78 -0.69
N THR A 139 -10.68 10.55 -0.72
CA THR A 139 -9.82 10.62 -1.91
C THR A 139 -8.54 9.82 -1.75
N ALA A 140 -8.14 9.13 -2.83
CA ALA A 140 -6.88 8.41 -2.88
C ALA A 140 -5.72 9.41 -2.98
N VAL A 141 -4.86 9.41 -1.96
CA VAL A 141 -3.56 10.08 -1.98
C VAL A 141 -2.52 9.04 -2.38
N GLU A 142 -1.84 9.27 -3.49
CA GLU A 142 -0.58 8.60 -3.81
C GLU A 142 0.52 9.39 -3.10
N LEU A 143 1.21 8.78 -2.14
CA LEU A 143 2.33 9.42 -1.44
C LEU A 143 3.51 9.62 -2.40
N ASP A 144 4.39 10.58 -2.10
CA ASP A 144 5.72 10.59 -2.69
C ASP A 144 6.49 9.35 -2.28
N GLY A 145 7.43 8.93 -3.13
CA GLY A 145 8.14 7.70 -2.86
C GLY A 145 9.48 7.56 -3.53
N VAL A 146 10.24 6.64 -2.96
CA VAL A 146 11.54 6.21 -3.48
C VAL A 146 11.44 4.83 -4.11
N SER A 147 12.23 4.61 -5.17
CA SER A 147 12.29 3.35 -5.88
C SER A 147 13.71 2.82 -5.99
N TYR A 148 13.89 1.61 -5.44
CA TYR A 148 15.10 0.81 -5.51
C TYR A 148 14.88 -0.44 -6.37
N PHE A 149 13.95 -0.34 -7.33
CA PHE A 149 13.51 -1.47 -8.15
C PHE A 149 14.67 -2.23 -8.84
N ALA A 150 15.71 -1.51 -9.26
CA ALA A 150 16.87 -2.05 -9.96
C ALA A 150 18.11 -2.22 -9.06
N ALA A 151 17.99 -1.97 -7.75
CA ALA A 151 19.12 -1.98 -6.85
C ALA A 151 19.84 -3.34 -6.81
N PRO A 152 21.19 -3.36 -6.87
CA PRO A 152 21.98 -4.58 -6.86
C PRO A 152 22.26 -5.09 -5.43
N ALA A 153 21.86 -4.34 -4.40
CA ALA A 153 21.97 -4.72 -3.00
C ALA A 153 20.63 -4.49 -2.26
N PRO A 154 20.40 -5.21 -1.14
CA PRO A 154 19.16 -5.05 -0.38
C PRO A 154 19.02 -3.64 0.21
N VAL A 155 17.80 -3.13 0.20
CA VAL A 155 17.42 -1.87 0.83
C VAL A 155 17.42 -2.04 2.35
N VAL A 156 18.26 -1.28 3.04
CA VAL A 156 18.23 -1.21 4.51
C VAL A 156 17.94 0.22 4.93
N VAL A 157 16.76 0.43 5.54
CA VAL A 157 16.28 1.77 5.88
C VAL A 157 15.46 1.80 7.17
N ASP A 158 15.54 2.91 7.88
CA ASP A 158 14.73 3.20 9.07
C ASP A 158 14.18 4.64 9.03
N PHE A 159 12.94 4.81 8.59
CA PHE A 159 12.25 6.09 8.45
C PHE A 159 11.69 6.62 9.79
N ARG A 160 12.51 6.65 10.86
CA ARG A 160 12.09 7.37 12.09
C ARG A 160 11.77 8.82 11.77
N SER A 161 11.20 9.54 12.73
CA SER A 161 10.94 11.00 12.67
C SER A 161 12.18 11.90 12.47
N SER A 162 13.31 11.35 12.01
CA SER A 162 14.38 12.11 11.39
C SER A 162 13.86 12.81 10.14
N ARG A 163 14.37 14.00 9.84
CA ARG A 163 14.07 14.70 8.58
C ARG A 163 14.91 14.20 7.42
N THR A 164 15.95 13.41 7.70
CA THR A 164 16.88 12.87 6.72
C THR A 164 17.25 11.45 7.11
N VAL A 165 17.04 10.49 6.21
CA VAL A 165 17.26 9.07 6.48
C VAL A 165 18.22 8.48 5.45
N PRO A 166 19.32 7.83 5.88
CA PRO A 166 20.21 7.15 4.97
C PRO A 166 19.60 5.84 4.49
N ILE A 167 19.79 5.52 3.22
CA ILE A 167 19.38 4.24 2.61
C ILE A 167 20.60 3.61 1.95
N ALA A 168 20.87 2.35 2.30
CA ALA A 168 21.92 1.57 1.66
C ALA A 168 21.28 0.62 0.64
N ALA A 169 21.54 0.83 -0.66
CA ALA A 169 21.09 -0.06 -1.74
C ALA A 169 21.95 0.12 -3.02
N GLU A 170 22.03 1.35 -3.53
CA GLU A 170 22.84 1.73 -4.71
C GLU A 170 23.97 2.72 -4.36
N GLY A 171 24.13 2.96 -3.06
CA GLY A 171 25.13 3.79 -2.39
C GLY A 171 24.55 4.21 -1.04
N SER A 172 24.97 5.35 -0.49
CA SER A 172 24.41 5.89 0.75
C SER A 172 23.53 7.11 0.45
N ASP A 173 22.31 6.85 0.01
CA ASP A 173 21.36 7.92 -0.31
C ASP A 173 20.80 8.54 0.95
N THR A 174 20.30 9.76 0.84
CA THR A 174 19.56 10.42 1.90
C THR A 174 18.20 10.86 1.38
N VAL A 175 17.14 10.57 2.13
CA VAL A 175 15.77 10.94 1.77
C VAL A 175 15.20 11.92 2.79
N THR A 176 14.45 12.91 2.32
CA THR A 176 13.69 13.90 3.09
C THR A 176 12.29 14.11 2.46
N GLY A 177 11.37 14.81 3.13
CA GLY A 177 10.04 15.16 2.57
C GLY A 177 8.89 14.18 2.86
N TYR A 178 9.10 13.14 3.67
CA TYR A 178 8.08 12.12 3.98
C TYR A 178 7.26 12.37 5.27
N ASP A 179 7.04 13.63 5.65
CA ASP A 179 6.34 13.96 6.91
C ASP A 179 4.90 13.42 6.98
N GLY A 180 4.28 13.13 5.82
CA GLY A 180 2.93 12.57 5.69
C GLY A 180 2.88 11.05 5.45
N GLY A 181 4.02 10.36 5.56
CA GLY A 181 4.20 8.98 5.14
C GLY A 181 4.99 8.87 3.83
N ILE A 182 5.39 7.66 3.48
CA ILE A 182 6.23 7.40 2.30
C ILE A 182 5.75 6.20 1.49
N ARG A 183 5.93 6.27 0.16
CA ARG A 183 5.91 5.10 -0.70
C ARG A 183 7.33 4.55 -0.92
N VAL A 184 7.54 3.25 -0.71
CA VAL A 184 8.83 2.59 -0.94
C VAL A 184 8.65 1.42 -1.89
N ILE A 185 9.41 1.41 -2.98
CA ILE A 185 9.56 0.24 -3.85
C ILE A 185 10.93 -0.36 -3.55
N GLY A 186 10.93 -1.57 -2.98
CA GLY A 186 12.10 -2.34 -2.61
C GLY A 186 12.90 -2.88 -3.79
N SER A 187 13.99 -3.57 -3.46
CA SER A 187 14.84 -4.29 -4.39
C SER A 187 14.25 -5.69 -4.68
N PRO A 188 14.84 -6.52 -5.56
CA PRO A 188 14.44 -7.92 -5.70
C PRO A 188 15.17 -8.85 -4.71
N LEU A 189 15.71 -8.29 -3.63
CA LEU A 189 16.54 -8.96 -2.62
C LEU A 189 15.91 -8.76 -1.24
N GLY A 190 16.37 -9.54 -0.23
CA GLY A 190 15.82 -9.47 1.14
C GLY A 190 16.11 -8.15 1.84
N ASP A 191 15.16 -7.23 1.74
CA ASP A 191 15.19 -5.87 2.24
C ASP A 191 14.85 -5.81 3.75
N THR A 192 15.30 -4.76 4.41
CA THR A 192 14.88 -4.40 5.76
C THR A 192 14.39 -2.97 5.78
N ILE A 193 13.06 -2.82 5.80
CA ILE A 193 12.39 -1.52 5.69
C ILE A 193 11.63 -1.27 6.99
N LYS A 194 11.88 -0.12 7.63
CA LYS A 194 11.04 0.38 8.72
C LYS A 194 10.41 1.68 8.28
N GLY A 195 9.08 1.70 8.24
CA GLY A 195 8.25 2.85 7.88
C GLY A 195 8.36 4.03 8.83
N THR A 196 7.45 4.97 8.65
CA THR A 196 7.31 6.22 9.38
C THR A 196 6.44 6.01 10.62
N ASN A 197 5.73 7.03 11.10
CA ASN A 197 4.59 6.85 12.03
C ASN A 197 3.31 7.41 11.40
N SER A 198 3.31 7.49 10.07
CA SER A 198 2.22 7.92 9.22
C SER A 198 1.97 6.82 8.21
N ARG A 199 0.81 6.85 7.56
CA ARG A 199 0.45 5.87 6.54
C ARG A 199 1.55 5.76 5.47
N ASP A 200 2.06 4.55 5.30
CA ASP A 200 3.06 4.21 4.29
C ASP A 200 2.48 3.27 3.22
N VAL A 201 3.17 3.20 2.08
CA VAL A 201 2.90 2.24 1.02
C VAL A 201 4.19 1.53 0.64
N ILE A 202 4.34 0.27 1.03
CA ILE A 202 5.58 -0.48 0.85
C ILE A 202 5.35 -1.65 -0.10
N ALA A 203 6.11 -1.71 -1.19
CA ALA A 203 6.18 -2.85 -2.08
C ALA A 203 7.59 -3.45 -2.00
N ALA A 204 7.76 -4.53 -1.24
CA ALA A 204 9.07 -5.10 -0.95
C ALA A 204 9.63 -5.92 -2.13
N ARG A 205 8.72 -6.63 -2.80
CA ARG A 205 8.83 -7.28 -4.12
C ARG A 205 9.38 -8.69 -4.11
N GLY A 206 10.54 -8.99 -3.59
CA GLY A 206 11.00 -10.38 -3.61
C GLY A 206 12.31 -10.55 -2.92
N GLY A 207 12.67 -11.79 -2.61
CA GLY A 207 13.65 -12.04 -1.56
C GLY A 207 12.93 -12.20 -0.22
N ASP A 208 13.68 -12.49 0.84
CA ASP A 208 13.11 -12.69 2.17
C ASP A 208 13.15 -11.35 2.92
N ASP A 209 12.03 -10.61 2.90
CA ASP A 209 11.95 -9.24 3.39
C ASP A 209 11.60 -9.17 4.88
N THR A 210 12.04 -8.10 5.54
CA THR A 210 11.60 -7.75 6.90
C THR A 210 11.11 -6.31 6.95
N ILE A 211 9.81 -6.15 7.21
CA ILE A 211 9.11 -4.87 7.13
C ILE A 211 8.41 -4.56 8.45
N PHE A 212 8.55 -3.32 8.90
CA PHE A 212 7.82 -2.76 10.05
C PHE A 212 7.10 -1.50 9.60
N GLY A 213 5.76 -1.52 9.55
CA GLY A 213 4.91 -0.37 9.20
C GLY A 213 5.00 0.73 10.26
N ARG A 214 4.88 0.34 11.53
CA ARG A 214 4.96 1.12 12.77
C ARG A 214 3.64 1.78 13.17
N GLY A 215 3.31 2.87 12.53
CA GLY A 215 2.28 3.78 12.99
C GLY A 215 1.55 4.34 11.79
N GLY A 216 0.23 4.43 11.85
CA GLY A 216 -0.58 4.85 10.70
C GLY A 216 -1.09 3.64 9.93
N ASP A 217 -2.05 3.89 9.03
CA ASP A 217 -2.75 2.82 8.31
C ASP A 217 -1.94 2.40 7.07
N ASP A 218 -1.07 1.40 7.22
CA ASP A 218 -0.06 1.07 6.23
C ASP A 218 -0.58 0.10 5.16
N ALA A 219 -0.04 0.18 3.95
CA ALA A 219 -0.29 -0.79 2.89
C ALA A 219 1.01 -1.47 2.45
N VAL A 220 1.15 -2.75 2.74
CA VAL A 220 2.37 -3.53 2.49
C VAL A 220 2.09 -4.70 1.54
N SER A 221 2.80 -4.74 0.41
CA SER A 221 2.88 -5.89 -0.49
C SER A 221 4.22 -6.57 -0.29
N ALA A 222 4.20 -7.82 0.19
CA ALA A 222 5.39 -8.62 0.43
C ALA A 222 6.14 -8.89 -0.87
N ASP A 223 5.41 -9.36 -1.88
CA ASP A 223 5.99 -9.86 -3.12
C ASP A 223 5.34 -9.23 -4.36
N ALA A 224 6.10 -9.19 -5.45
CA ALA A 224 5.60 -8.93 -6.79
C ALA A 224 5.05 -10.23 -7.42
N PRO A 225 4.13 -10.15 -8.39
CA PRO A 225 3.64 -11.36 -9.06
C PRO A 225 4.78 -12.16 -9.72
N GLY A 226 4.90 -13.44 -9.34
CA GLY A 226 5.90 -14.36 -9.89
C GLY A 226 7.24 -14.37 -9.15
N THR A 227 7.39 -13.62 -8.05
CA THR A 227 8.51 -13.76 -7.12
C THR A 227 8.16 -14.74 -6.00
N ILE A 228 9.17 -15.09 -5.22
CA ILE A 228 9.05 -15.91 -4.01
C ILE A 228 9.90 -15.23 -2.94
N GLY A 229 9.33 -15.09 -1.74
CA GLY A 229 9.99 -14.58 -0.54
C GLY A 229 9.46 -15.28 0.71
N ASN A 230 10.22 -15.35 1.79
CA ASN A 230 9.71 -15.75 3.10
C ASN A 230 9.70 -14.54 4.03
N ASP A 231 8.60 -13.81 4.00
CA ASP A 231 8.60 -12.44 4.49
C ASP A 231 8.19 -12.36 5.96
N ARG A 232 8.69 -11.33 6.63
CA ARG A 232 8.30 -10.96 8.00
C ARG A 232 7.75 -9.55 7.98
N ILE A 233 6.43 -9.43 8.07
CA ILE A 233 5.74 -8.15 8.00
C ILE A 233 5.01 -7.90 9.32
N TYR A 234 5.29 -6.74 9.90
CA TYR A 234 4.65 -6.22 11.10
C TYR A 234 3.97 -4.90 10.72
N GLY A 235 2.64 -4.83 10.81
CA GLY A 235 1.89 -3.58 10.64
C GLY A 235 2.14 -2.61 11.80
N ASP A 236 2.20 -3.17 13.02
CA ASP A 236 2.36 -2.49 14.31
C ASP A 236 1.11 -1.72 14.75
N ALA A 237 0.94 -0.43 14.48
CA ALA A 237 -0.20 0.34 14.98
C ALA A 237 -0.90 1.12 13.88
N GLY A 238 -2.21 0.92 13.73
CA GLY A 238 -2.98 1.49 12.62
C GLY A 238 -3.86 0.39 12.03
N ASP A 239 -4.77 0.77 11.13
CA ASP A 239 -5.58 -0.21 10.40
C ASP A 239 -4.81 -0.67 9.14
N ASP A 240 -4.01 -1.72 9.28
CA ASP A 240 -3.01 -2.09 8.28
C ASP A 240 -3.54 -3.04 7.20
N GLN A 241 -3.00 -2.95 5.99
CA GLN A 241 -3.26 -3.86 4.89
C GLN A 241 -1.97 -4.58 4.48
N VAL A 242 -1.90 -5.88 4.71
CA VAL A 242 -0.76 -6.71 4.34
C VAL A 242 -1.19 -7.75 3.30
N PHE A 243 -0.50 -7.76 2.16
CA PHE A 243 -0.70 -8.73 1.09
C PHE A 243 0.57 -9.53 0.80
N GLY A 244 0.51 -10.85 0.97
CA GLY A 244 1.55 -11.82 0.65
C GLY A 244 1.32 -12.58 -0.65
N SER A 245 2.41 -12.94 -1.33
CA SER A 245 2.36 -13.87 -2.47
C SER A 245 2.90 -15.25 -2.10
N ILE A 246 3.75 -15.86 -2.93
CA ILE A 246 4.23 -17.23 -2.74
C ILE A 246 5.39 -17.20 -1.76
N GLY A 247 5.30 -17.98 -0.69
CA GLY A 247 6.26 -17.84 0.40
C GLY A 247 5.84 -18.57 1.65
N VAL A 248 6.75 -18.72 2.62
CA VAL A 248 6.40 -19.05 4.02
C VAL A 248 6.49 -17.75 4.80
N ASP A 249 5.37 -17.06 4.91
CA ASP A 249 5.34 -15.70 5.44
C ASP A 249 4.87 -15.67 6.89
N THR A 250 5.32 -14.62 7.58
CA THR A 250 4.86 -14.25 8.91
C THR A 250 4.27 -12.85 8.86
N PHE A 251 2.95 -12.74 9.06
CA PHE A 251 2.25 -11.47 9.17
C PHE A 251 1.77 -11.24 10.59
N VAL A 252 2.02 -10.04 11.08
CA VAL A 252 1.51 -9.54 12.36
C VAL A 252 0.86 -8.19 12.07
N GLY A 253 -0.45 -8.07 12.24
CA GLY A 253 -1.17 -6.80 12.09
C GLY A 253 -0.75 -5.84 13.19
N GLY A 254 -1.13 -6.11 14.42
CA GLY A 254 -0.70 -5.36 15.60
C GLY A 254 -1.89 -4.77 16.32
N SER A 255 -1.99 -3.46 16.47
CA SER A 255 -3.16 -2.80 17.03
C SER A 255 -3.91 -2.03 15.95
N GLY A 256 -5.21 -2.28 15.81
CA GLY A 256 -6.02 -1.69 14.76
C GLY A 256 -6.93 -2.74 14.15
N SER A 257 -7.63 -2.40 13.09
CA SER A 257 -8.48 -3.32 12.34
C SER A 257 -7.75 -3.74 11.07
N ASP A 258 -7.01 -4.84 11.16
CA ASP A 258 -6.03 -5.21 10.13
C ASP A 258 -6.65 -6.11 9.04
N ILE A 259 -6.18 -5.97 7.80
CA ILE A 259 -6.51 -6.86 6.69
C ILE A 259 -5.23 -7.58 6.27
N LEU A 260 -5.14 -8.87 6.60
CA LEU A 260 -3.98 -9.70 6.32
C LEU A 260 -4.37 -10.79 5.32
N SER A 261 -3.82 -10.73 4.12
CA SER A 261 -4.12 -11.66 3.04
C SER A 261 -2.86 -12.31 2.49
N SER A 262 -2.91 -13.61 2.19
CA SER A 262 -1.86 -14.30 1.44
C SER A 262 -2.49 -15.11 0.31
N THR A 263 -1.78 -15.19 -0.83
CA THR A 263 -2.09 -16.14 -1.91
C THR A 263 -1.23 -17.39 -1.85
N SER A 264 -0.30 -17.49 -0.89
CA SER A 264 0.56 -18.66 -0.69
C SER A 264 -0.26 -19.88 -0.29
N GLU A 265 0.05 -21.01 -0.91
CA GLU A 265 -0.44 -22.33 -0.47
C GLU A 265 0.56 -23.06 0.45
N SER A 266 1.69 -22.43 0.79
CA SER A 266 2.63 -22.93 1.79
C SER A 266 2.14 -22.60 3.20
N HIS A 267 2.77 -23.16 4.25
CA HIS A 267 2.43 -22.79 5.62
C HIS A 267 2.65 -21.30 5.91
N GLN A 268 1.62 -20.64 6.43
CA GLN A 268 1.67 -19.25 6.87
C GLN A 268 1.55 -19.14 8.39
N VAL A 269 2.15 -18.09 8.97
CA VAL A 269 1.92 -17.66 10.35
C VAL A 269 1.32 -16.25 10.34
N ILE A 270 0.00 -16.15 10.49
CA ILE A 270 -0.71 -14.88 10.46
C ILE A 270 -1.30 -14.58 11.84
N ARG A 271 -1.10 -13.36 12.32
CA ARG A 271 -1.60 -12.85 13.60
C ARG A 271 -2.24 -11.49 13.36
N GLY A 272 -3.52 -11.33 13.69
CA GLY A 272 -4.25 -10.06 13.64
C GLY A 272 -3.67 -9.12 14.68
N GLY A 273 -4.06 -9.28 15.94
CA GLY A 273 -3.41 -8.64 17.08
C GLY A 273 -4.42 -8.13 18.09
N SER A 274 -4.84 -6.89 18.00
CA SER A 274 -5.94 -6.37 18.81
C SER A 274 -6.76 -5.43 17.94
N GLY A 275 -8.09 -5.53 18.01
CA GLY A 275 -8.98 -4.71 17.21
C GLY A 275 -9.97 -5.58 16.48
N VAL A 276 -10.19 -5.38 15.19
CA VAL A 276 -11.13 -6.20 14.40
C VAL A 276 -10.44 -6.61 13.12
N ASP A 277 -9.89 -7.81 13.12
CA ASP A 277 -8.99 -8.24 12.05
C ASP A 277 -9.68 -9.12 11.02
N THR A 278 -9.25 -9.03 9.76
CA THR A 278 -9.65 -9.94 8.68
C THR A 278 -8.44 -10.67 8.13
N ILE A 279 -8.42 -11.99 8.30
CA ILE A 279 -7.36 -12.87 7.80
C ILE A 279 -7.89 -13.70 6.63
N THR A 280 -7.22 -13.65 5.47
CA THR A 280 -7.59 -14.42 4.27
C THR A 280 -6.40 -15.22 3.73
N PHE A 281 -6.56 -16.52 3.52
CA PHE A 281 -5.55 -17.36 2.84
C PHE A 281 -6.19 -18.58 2.16
N PRO A 282 -5.58 -19.14 1.09
CA PRO A 282 -6.10 -20.35 0.44
C PRO A 282 -5.87 -21.60 1.29
N ILE A 283 -6.59 -22.68 0.99
CA ILE A 283 -6.28 -24.00 1.55
C ILE A 283 -4.82 -24.36 1.20
N PRO A 284 -3.94 -24.53 2.21
CA PRO A 284 -2.54 -24.86 1.96
C PRO A 284 -2.38 -26.25 1.35
N VAL A 285 -1.23 -26.54 0.72
CA VAL A 285 -0.90 -27.89 0.23
C VAL A 285 -0.27 -28.77 1.31
N GLU A 286 0.05 -28.21 2.47
CA GLU A 286 0.69 -28.88 3.59
C GLU A 286 0.01 -28.54 4.94
N SER A 287 0.15 -29.40 5.96
CA SER A 287 -0.41 -29.17 7.32
C SER A 287 0.53 -28.39 8.23
N GLY A 288 0.04 -27.44 9.01
CA GLY A 288 0.88 -26.67 9.94
C GLY A 288 0.62 -25.16 9.96
N PHE A 289 -0.31 -24.67 9.14
CA PHE A 289 -0.67 -23.26 9.12
C PHE A 289 -1.20 -22.78 10.48
N VAL A 290 -0.87 -21.53 10.83
CA VAL A 290 -1.28 -20.89 12.07
C VAL A 290 -1.91 -19.55 11.76
N ALA A 291 -3.18 -19.38 12.12
CA ALA A 291 -3.86 -18.08 12.08
C ALA A 291 -4.33 -17.72 13.48
N LYS A 292 -4.19 -16.47 13.90
CA LYS A 292 -4.68 -16.02 15.20
C LYS A 292 -5.28 -14.64 15.05
N GLY A 293 -6.54 -14.47 15.40
CA GLY A 293 -7.16 -13.14 15.47
C GLY A 293 -6.52 -12.34 16.60
N TYR A 294 -6.69 -12.84 17.83
CA TYR A 294 -6.34 -12.17 19.09
C TYR A 294 -7.26 -10.95 19.34
N GLY A 295 -7.98 -10.98 20.46
CA GLY A 295 -8.69 -9.83 21.04
C GLY A 295 -9.50 -8.97 20.07
N GLY A 296 -10.74 -9.34 19.77
CA GLY A 296 -11.51 -8.65 18.75
C GLY A 296 -12.71 -9.45 18.26
N GLN A 297 -13.48 -8.86 17.35
CA GLN A 297 -14.43 -9.64 16.52
C GLN A 297 -13.75 -10.04 15.21
N ASP A 298 -12.77 -10.94 15.30
CA ASP A 298 -11.92 -11.23 14.16
C ASP A 298 -12.59 -12.18 13.17
N LYS A 299 -12.26 -11.99 11.90
CA LYS A 299 -12.76 -12.72 10.76
C LYS A 299 -11.66 -13.56 10.11
N LEU A 300 -11.95 -14.84 9.91
CA LEU A 300 -11.13 -15.75 9.13
C LEU A 300 -11.87 -16.16 7.86
N ARG A 301 -11.24 -15.97 6.70
CA ARG A 301 -11.71 -16.47 5.42
C ARG A 301 -10.68 -17.40 4.81
N ILE A 302 -11.01 -18.68 4.74
CA ILE A 302 -10.20 -19.64 3.99
C ILE A 302 -10.80 -19.75 2.59
N VAL A 303 -9.96 -19.63 1.55
CA VAL A 303 -10.40 -19.74 0.15
C VAL A 303 -9.93 -21.03 -0.51
N ALA A 304 -10.52 -21.41 -1.64
CA ALA A 304 -10.18 -22.65 -2.31
C ALA A 304 -8.70 -22.68 -2.77
N ASN A 305 -8.11 -23.87 -2.78
CA ASN A 305 -6.82 -24.11 -3.41
C ASN A 305 -6.91 -23.83 -4.93
N SER A 306 -5.84 -23.30 -5.50
CA SER A 306 -5.72 -22.95 -6.92
C SER A 306 -5.87 -24.17 -7.83
N ASN A 307 -5.45 -25.35 -7.37
CA ASN A 307 -5.62 -26.63 -8.07
C ASN A 307 -7.02 -27.22 -7.81
N PRO A 308 -7.94 -27.20 -8.80
CA PRO A 308 -9.29 -27.72 -8.63
C PRO A 308 -9.36 -29.24 -8.44
N ALA A 309 -8.27 -29.97 -8.69
CA ALA A 309 -8.20 -31.42 -8.49
C ALA A 309 -8.00 -31.79 -7.01
N LEU A 310 -7.47 -30.88 -6.19
CA LEU A 310 -7.30 -31.11 -4.76
C LEU A 310 -8.65 -30.95 -4.05
N LYS A 311 -9.06 -32.01 -3.35
CA LYS A 311 -10.27 -32.04 -2.50
C LYS A 311 -9.92 -32.55 -1.10
N PRO A 312 -9.10 -31.82 -0.33
CA PRO A 312 -8.66 -32.27 0.98
C PRO A 312 -9.81 -32.35 1.98
N THR A 313 -9.58 -33.11 3.05
CA THR A 313 -10.28 -32.86 4.31
C THR A 313 -9.52 -31.78 5.07
N LEU A 314 -10.14 -30.61 5.29
CA LEU A 314 -9.56 -29.52 6.05
C LEU A 314 -10.02 -29.60 7.50
N ARG A 315 -9.07 -29.66 8.44
CA ARG A 315 -9.35 -29.70 9.87
C ARG A 315 -8.85 -28.45 10.57
N ILE A 316 -9.76 -27.81 11.29
CA ILE A 316 -9.56 -26.52 11.95
C ILE A 316 -9.97 -26.65 13.42
N ASP A 317 -9.09 -26.33 14.36
CA ASP A 317 -9.37 -26.36 15.81
C ASP A 317 -8.99 -25.03 16.46
N GLN A 318 -9.98 -24.38 17.11
CA GLN A 318 -9.79 -23.15 17.88
C GLN A 318 -9.12 -23.37 19.26
N LEU A 319 -9.08 -24.61 19.80
CA LEU A 319 -8.36 -24.93 21.04
C LEU A 319 -7.21 -25.92 20.81
N ARG A 320 -6.34 -26.07 21.82
CA ARG A 320 -5.27 -27.08 21.77
C ARG A 320 -5.85 -28.49 21.75
N LYS A 321 -5.54 -29.22 20.66
CA LYS A 321 -5.57 -30.68 20.50
C LYS A 321 -6.85 -31.36 20.97
N THR A 322 -7.83 -31.46 20.09
CA THR A 322 -8.69 -32.65 20.09
C THR A 322 -8.02 -33.80 19.33
N THR A 323 -8.22 -35.04 19.75
CA THR A 323 -7.84 -36.22 18.95
C THR A 323 -9.07 -36.67 18.18
N ILE A 324 -8.95 -36.95 16.87
CA ILE A 324 -10.01 -37.61 16.10
C ILE A 324 -9.45 -38.95 15.63
N ARG A 325 -10.22 -40.01 15.83
CA ARG A 325 -9.98 -41.32 15.24
C ARG A 325 -10.75 -41.34 13.92
N ASP A 326 -10.11 -41.86 12.87
CA ASP A 326 -10.60 -42.02 11.50
C ASP A 326 -10.35 -40.79 10.59
N LEU A 327 -9.16 -40.76 9.98
CA LEU A 327 -8.77 -39.78 8.97
C LEU A 327 -8.79 -40.43 7.57
N GLN A 328 -9.36 -39.72 6.60
CA GLN A 328 -9.33 -40.00 5.16
C GLN A 328 -7.92 -39.71 4.59
N PRO A 329 -7.53 -40.24 3.42
CA PRO A 329 -6.11 -40.34 3.01
C PRO A 329 -5.36 -39.02 2.75
N PHE A 330 -6.02 -37.85 2.73
CA PHE A 330 -5.34 -36.55 2.70
C PHE A 330 -6.07 -35.53 3.59
N THR A 331 -5.60 -35.39 4.82
CA THR A 331 -6.10 -34.40 5.79
C THR A 331 -5.08 -33.30 5.98
N LEU A 332 -5.53 -32.05 5.89
CA LEU A 332 -4.75 -30.86 6.21
C LEU A 332 -5.16 -30.35 7.58
N GLU A 333 -4.20 -30.23 8.49
CA GLU A 333 -4.44 -29.69 9.82
C GLU A 333 -3.84 -28.28 9.95
N GLY A 334 -4.60 -27.37 10.57
CA GLY A 334 -4.11 -26.07 10.99
C GLY A 334 -4.66 -25.66 12.34
N LYS A 335 -3.97 -24.71 12.97
CA LYS A 335 -4.36 -24.16 14.25
C LYS A 335 -4.86 -22.74 14.06
N ILE A 336 -6.11 -22.51 14.41
CA ILE A 336 -6.67 -21.17 14.48
C ILE A 336 -6.97 -20.83 15.94
N THR A 337 -7.01 -19.56 16.31
CA THR A 337 -7.47 -19.15 17.65
C THR A 337 -8.02 -17.73 17.62
N GLY A 338 -9.14 -17.50 18.32
CA GLY A 338 -9.67 -16.16 18.56
C GLY A 338 -10.38 -15.57 17.34
N PHE A 339 -11.12 -16.38 16.58
CA PHE A 339 -11.96 -15.89 15.49
C PHE A 339 -13.43 -16.03 15.86
N SER A 340 -14.19 -14.96 15.58
CA SER A 340 -15.63 -14.87 15.84
C SER A 340 -16.47 -15.00 14.56
N ASP A 341 -15.91 -14.70 13.39
CA ASP A 341 -16.51 -14.97 12.07
C ASP A 341 -15.58 -15.88 11.27
N VAL A 342 -16.04 -17.07 10.88
CA VAL A 342 -15.26 -18.05 10.12
C VAL A 342 -16.00 -18.45 8.86
N ILE A 343 -15.39 -18.19 7.71
CA ILE A 343 -15.86 -18.62 6.40
C ILE A 343 -15.03 -19.83 5.96
N LEU A 344 -15.69 -20.99 5.83
CA LEU A 344 -15.08 -22.23 5.40
C LEU A 344 -14.97 -22.27 3.86
N PRO A 345 -13.93 -22.91 3.31
CA PRO A 345 -13.61 -22.81 1.89
C PRO A 345 -14.45 -23.75 1.03
N ALA A 346 -14.64 -23.35 -0.24
CA ALA A 346 -14.98 -24.29 -1.30
C ALA A 346 -13.87 -25.34 -1.51
N ARG A 347 -14.22 -26.45 -2.18
CA ARG A 347 -13.29 -27.52 -2.60
C ARG A 347 -12.63 -28.30 -1.45
N ALA A 348 -13.20 -28.27 -0.25
CA ALA A 348 -12.75 -29.12 0.85
C ALA A 348 -13.92 -29.61 1.71
N LEU A 349 -13.82 -30.85 2.19
CA LEU A 349 -14.61 -31.30 3.33
C LEU A 349 -14.05 -30.60 4.57
N SER A 350 -14.81 -29.72 5.22
CA SER A 350 -14.31 -28.96 6.37
C SER A 350 -14.78 -29.52 7.70
N ILE A 351 -13.84 -29.79 8.61
CA ILE A 351 -14.10 -30.15 10.00
C ILE A 351 -13.66 -28.98 10.88
N PHE A 352 -14.63 -28.23 11.38
CA PHE A 352 -14.41 -27.08 12.26
C PHE A 352 -14.71 -27.43 13.71
N LYS A 353 -13.82 -27.02 14.62
CA LYS A 353 -13.99 -27.12 16.07
C LYS A 353 -13.86 -25.75 16.71
N GLY A 354 -14.99 -25.24 17.18
CA GLY A 354 -15.15 -23.94 17.84
C GLY A 354 -14.47 -23.83 19.19
N SER A 355 -14.56 -22.66 19.81
CA SER A 355 -13.97 -22.37 21.11
C SER A 355 -15.05 -22.40 22.21
N ASN A 356 -14.79 -21.78 23.36
CA ASN A 356 -15.82 -21.56 24.38
C ASN A 356 -16.50 -20.18 24.24
N ASP A 357 -16.07 -19.39 23.26
CA ASP A 357 -16.62 -18.08 22.93
C ASP A 357 -17.71 -18.23 21.84
N SER A 358 -18.40 -17.15 21.51
CA SER A 358 -19.44 -17.15 20.47
C SER A 358 -18.83 -17.06 19.07
N GLU A 359 -19.26 -17.95 18.17
CA GLU A 359 -18.78 -17.97 16.79
C GLU A 359 -19.90 -17.98 15.74
N ILE A 360 -19.67 -17.27 14.64
CA ILE A 360 -20.43 -17.38 13.40
C ILE A 360 -19.59 -18.19 12.43
N VAL A 361 -20.10 -19.35 12.02
CA VAL A 361 -19.42 -20.24 11.08
C VAL A 361 -20.30 -20.44 9.85
N THR A 362 -19.78 -20.06 8.69
CA THR A 362 -20.49 -20.15 7.42
C THR A 362 -19.75 -21.07 6.45
N ALA A 363 -20.43 -22.13 6.01
CA ALA A 363 -19.94 -23.02 4.97
C ALA A 363 -20.14 -22.44 3.57
N ASP A 364 -19.25 -22.85 2.66
CA ASP A 364 -19.50 -22.74 1.24
C ASP A 364 -20.73 -23.60 0.86
N PRO A 365 -21.65 -23.10 0.00
CA PRO A 365 -22.88 -23.82 -0.34
C PRO A 365 -22.66 -25.20 -0.96
N ASP A 366 -21.55 -25.44 -1.66
CA ASP A 366 -21.38 -26.66 -2.47
C ASP A 366 -20.55 -27.74 -1.78
N TYR A 367 -20.10 -27.53 -0.54
CA TYR A 367 -19.14 -28.41 0.12
C TYR A 367 -19.52 -28.75 1.55
N ARG A 368 -19.60 -30.06 1.77
CA ARG A 368 -19.93 -30.67 3.05
C ARG A 368 -19.06 -30.15 4.21
N VAL A 369 -19.69 -29.97 5.36
CA VAL A 369 -19.05 -29.53 6.60
C VAL A 369 -19.45 -30.37 7.82
N MET A 370 -18.54 -30.37 8.80
CA MET A 370 -18.75 -30.89 10.14
C MET A 370 -18.34 -29.78 11.12
N ILE A 371 -19.32 -29.05 11.63
CA ILE A 371 -19.14 -27.93 12.55
C ILE A 371 -19.47 -28.41 13.96
N TYR A 372 -18.49 -28.29 14.86
CA TYR A 372 -18.62 -28.60 16.28
C TYR A 372 -18.32 -27.34 17.08
N GLY A 373 -19.34 -26.69 17.62
CA GLY A 373 -19.19 -25.71 18.69
C GLY A 373 -18.70 -26.35 19.99
N ARG A 374 -18.56 -25.56 21.05
CA ARG A 374 -18.29 -26.10 22.39
C ARG A 374 -18.99 -25.30 23.48
N GLY A 375 -18.70 -24.00 23.56
CA GLY A 375 -19.25 -23.05 24.52
C GLY A 375 -19.87 -21.87 23.78
N GLY A 376 -20.38 -20.88 24.51
CA GLY A 376 -20.77 -19.61 23.89
C GLY A 376 -22.18 -19.64 23.29
N ALA A 377 -22.37 -18.87 22.22
CA ALA A 377 -23.64 -18.78 21.51
C ALA A 377 -23.32 -18.74 20.03
N ASP A 378 -23.44 -19.90 19.38
CA ASP A 378 -22.91 -20.13 18.05
C ASP A 378 -23.98 -19.99 16.97
N VAL A 379 -23.60 -19.47 15.80
CA VAL A 379 -24.42 -19.47 14.59
C VAL A 379 -23.71 -20.27 13.51
N MET A 380 -24.23 -21.45 13.23
CA MET A 380 -23.67 -22.37 12.23
C MET A 380 -24.57 -22.42 11.01
N THR A 381 -24.02 -22.10 9.85
CA THR A 381 -24.69 -22.23 8.55
C THR A 381 -23.96 -23.26 7.70
N GLY A 382 -24.66 -24.34 7.37
CA GLY A 382 -24.21 -25.43 6.50
C GLY A 382 -24.30 -25.10 5.01
N SER A 383 -24.22 -26.15 4.21
CA SER A 383 -24.09 -26.24 2.77
C SER A 383 -25.32 -26.95 2.19
N ASP A 384 -25.35 -27.20 0.89
CA ASP A 384 -26.39 -28.00 0.25
C ASP A 384 -26.06 -29.52 0.24
N GLU A 385 -24.97 -29.91 0.91
CA GLU A 385 -24.52 -31.29 1.12
C GLU A 385 -24.87 -31.81 2.53
N PRO A 386 -24.89 -33.15 2.77
CA PRO A 386 -25.27 -33.70 4.08
C PRO A 386 -24.32 -33.32 5.24
N ASP A 387 -24.70 -32.34 6.04
CA ASP A 387 -23.84 -31.73 7.04
C ASP A 387 -24.01 -32.29 8.45
N ARG A 388 -23.03 -31.99 9.29
CA ARG A 388 -23.14 -32.18 10.74
C ARG A 388 -22.90 -30.87 11.46
N LEU A 389 -23.91 -30.40 12.19
CA LEU A 389 -23.87 -29.19 13.00
C LEU A 389 -24.12 -29.57 14.46
N ASP A 390 -23.17 -29.32 15.35
CA ASP A 390 -23.23 -29.69 16.77
C ASP A 390 -22.88 -28.46 17.60
N GLY A 391 -23.86 -27.80 18.23
CA GLY A 391 -23.64 -26.51 18.91
C GLY A 391 -22.82 -26.62 20.19
N GLY A 392 -22.96 -27.73 20.92
CA GLY A 392 -22.27 -27.92 22.18
C GLY A 392 -23.07 -27.36 23.35
N GLY A 393 -22.40 -26.68 24.28
CA GLY A 393 -23.05 -26.01 25.40
C GLY A 393 -23.17 -24.52 25.11
N GLY A 394 -24.36 -23.95 25.23
CA GLY A 394 -24.53 -22.57 24.80
C GLY A 394 -25.97 -22.26 24.45
N PHE A 395 -26.16 -21.12 23.77
CA PHE A 395 -27.38 -20.86 23.01
C PHE A 395 -27.03 -20.84 21.53
N ASP A 396 -27.35 -21.92 20.82
CA ASP A 396 -26.81 -22.17 19.49
C ASP A 396 -27.92 -22.22 18.42
N ILE A 397 -27.56 -21.74 17.24
CA ILE A 397 -28.40 -21.70 16.05
C ILE A 397 -27.73 -22.53 14.96
N ALA A 398 -28.36 -23.63 14.55
CA ALA A 398 -27.91 -24.47 13.45
C ALA A 398 -28.84 -24.33 12.23
N ARG A 399 -28.27 -24.03 11.06
CA ARG A 399 -28.99 -23.94 9.78
C ARG A 399 -28.34 -24.86 8.77
N GLY A 400 -28.92 -26.01 8.46
CA GLY A 400 -28.34 -26.99 7.53
C GLY A 400 -28.27 -26.49 6.08
N ARG A 401 -29.36 -25.88 5.60
CA ARG A 401 -29.67 -25.54 4.19
C ARG A 401 -30.22 -26.73 3.40
N GLY A 402 -29.44 -27.31 2.49
CA GLY A 402 -29.86 -28.41 1.62
C GLY A 402 -29.13 -29.70 1.99
N GLY A 403 -29.67 -30.86 1.61
CA GLY A 403 -29.10 -32.14 1.98
C GLY A 403 -29.75 -32.77 3.23
N ASN A 404 -29.24 -33.92 3.65
CA ASN A 404 -29.73 -34.66 4.81
C ASN A 404 -28.88 -34.33 6.03
N ASP A 405 -29.18 -33.21 6.67
CA ASP A 405 -28.35 -32.64 7.74
C ASP A 405 -28.60 -33.27 9.11
N THR A 406 -27.58 -33.28 9.95
CA THR A 406 -27.68 -33.68 11.34
C THR A 406 -27.35 -32.51 12.26
N CYS A 407 -28.37 -32.00 12.95
CA CYS A 407 -28.22 -30.92 13.93
C CYS A 407 -28.36 -31.44 15.36
N LYS A 408 -27.33 -31.25 16.18
CA LYS A 408 -27.27 -31.65 17.59
C LYS A 408 -26.96 -30.45 18.48
N ALA A 409 -27.39 -30.55 19.73
CA ALA A 409 -27.08 -29.58 20.80
C ALA A 409 -27.21 -28.11 20.33
N ALA A 410 -28.34 -27.79 19.70
CA ALA A 410 -28.68 -26.44 19.29
C ALA A 410 -30.13 -26.13 19.65
N GLU A 411 -30.39 -24.95 20.20
CA GLU A 411 -31.70 -24.48 20.68
C GLU A 411 -32.59 -24.06 19.50
N LYS A 412 -31.99 -23.49 18.45
CA LYS A 412 -32.69 -23.16 17.20
C LYS A 412 -32.12 -23.96 16.04
N ARG A 413 -33.01 -24.61 15.30
CA ARG A 413 -32.66 -25.46 14.16
C ARG A 413 -33.56 -25.14 12.97
N SER A 414 -32.98 -25.12 11.78
CA SER A 414 -33.72 -25.04 10.53
C SER A 414 -33.03 -25.86 9.46
N SER A 415 -33.82 -26.52 8.61
CA SER A 415 -33.30 -27.43 7.57
C SER A 415 -32.38 -28.50 8.15
N CYS A 416 -32.87 -29.17 9.18
CA CYS A 416 -32.39 -30.44 9.71
C CYS A 416 -33.64 -31.33 9.88
#